data_AF-A0A0F7VME6-F1
#
_entry.id   AF-A0A0F7VME6-F1
#
_cell.length_a   1.000
_cell.length_b   1.000
_cell.length_c   1.000
_cell.angle_alpha   90.00
_cell.angle_beta   90.00
_cell.angle_gamma   90.00
#
_symmetry.space_group_name_H-M   'P 1'
#
loop_
_entity.id
_entity.type
_entity.pdbx_description
1 polymer ?
#
loop_
_entity_poly.entity_id
_entity_poly.type
_entity_poly.pdbx_seq_one_letter_code
_entity_poly.pdbx_strand_id
1 'polypeptide(L)'
;MTTVKLKIRRASAPAEVDLDTLTPKARALAEAIHMSFGQQPLGVLCDTGRTKGDRPNHQYMYGTGPEADRIGAEPDLRFMTNLEPLPRDAETTPEEWLEYNARQMPHDAWPIAGARSRMEPLDERVPSADAAREDRCLTRDQSLRYLGEHGIVVSNDAWILLQKAGNAPQPRHYALNGRMPLWHVDDLDAYATRDYERWPISRVAEHLGYEGESATGSARKQLSRWGLHAVGRAPGRGGESLYAADQVQAAHSARPGKGRHGAPRSESGKFTAQGNA
;
A
#
# COMPACT_ATOMS: atom_id res chain seq x y z
N MET A 1 -18.22 22.50 1.59
CA MET A 1 -17.25 22.37 2.67
C MET A 1 -17.98 21.75 3.84
N THR A 2 -17.76 20.46 4.04
CA THR A 2 -18.45 19.69 5.10
C THR A 2 -17.48 19.54 6.26
N THR A 3 -17.76 20.12 7.43
CA THR A 3 -16.86 20.09 8.59
C THR A 3 -17.44 19.28 9.74
N VAL A 4 -16.55 18.67 10.54
CA VAL A 4 -16.92 17.93 11.77
C VAL A 4 -16.06 18.38 12.95
N LYS A 5 -16.60 18.23 14.16
CA LYS A 5 -15.89 18.51 15.43
C LYS A 5 -15.42 17.21 16.07
N LEU A 6 -14.12 17.13 16.36
CA LEU A 6 -13.48 15.92 16.88
C LEU A 6 -12.62 16.23 18.11
N LYS A 7 -12.75 15.41 19.16
CA LYS A 7 -11.93 15.46 20.39
C LYS A 7 -10.84 14.38 20.37
N ILE A 8 -9.98 14.47 19.36
CA ILE A 8 -8.88 13.51 19.15
C ILE A 8 -7.59 13.87 19.91
N ARG A 9 -7.46 15.12 20.39
CA ARG A 9 -6.28 15.58 21.13
C ARG A 9 -6.54 15.55 22.64
N ARG A 10 -5.59 15.00 23.40
CA ARG A 10 -5.72 14.88 24.86
C ARG A 10 -5.84 16.26 25.51
N ALA A 11 -6.79 16.37 26.45
CA ALA A 11 -7.04 17.58 27.25
C ALA A 11 -7.13 18.90 26.45
N SER A 12 -7.64 18.83 25.22
CA SER A 12 -7.79 19.98 24.32
C SER A 12 -9.26 20.18 23.92
N ALA A 13 -9.58 21.38 23.44
CA ALA A 13 -10.88 21.63 22.81
C ALA A 13 -11.05 20.77 21.54
N PRO A 14 -12.30 20.46 21.13
CA PRO A 14 -12.54 19.81 19.85
C PRO A 14 -11.93 20.60 18.69
N ALA A 15 -11.27 19.90 17.78
CA ALA A 15 -10.78 20.48 16.52
C ALA A 15 -11.88 20.40 15.46
N GLU A 16 -11.96 21.42 14.60
CA GLU A 16 -12.76 21.36 13.38
C GLU A 16 -11.92 20.77 12.25
N VAL A 17 -12.49 19.81 11.53
CA VAL A 17 -11.85 19.10 10.41
C VAL A 17 -12.71 19.26 9.17
N ASP A 18 -12.09 19.64 8.05
CA ASP A 18 -12.75 19.66 6.74
C ASP A 18 -12.70 18.30 6.07
N LEU A 19 -13.88 17.66 5.95
CA LEU A 19 -14.02 16.33 5.37
C LEU A 19 -13.66 16.29 3.88
N ASP A 20 -13.73 17.42 3.17
CA ASP A 20 -13.41 17.49 1.75
C ASP A 20 -11.89 17.42 1.49
N THR A 21 -11.06 17.52 2.55
CA THR A 21 -9.59 17.36 2.47
C THR A 21 -9.11 15.92 2.69
N LEU A 22 -10.02 15.02 3.08
CA LEU A 22 -9.71 13.65 3.48
C LEU A 22 -9.97 12.63 2.37
N THR A 23 -9.18 11.56 2.36
CA THR A 23 -9.49 10.34 1.62
C THR A 23 -10.80 9.72 2.13
N PRO A 24 -11.53 8.96 1.31
CA PRO A 24 -12.83 8.40 1.71
C PRO A 24 -12.79 7.61 3.03
N LYS A 25 -11.74 6.80 3.25
CA LYS A 25 -11.57 6.07 4.52
C LYS A 25 -11.31 6.99 5.72
N ALA A 26 -10.50 8.03 5.55
CA ALA A 26 -10.24 9.01 6.62
C ALA A 26 -11.48 9.88 6.91
N ARG A 27 -12.28 10.17 5.89
CA ARG A 27 -13.58 10.83 6.01
C ARG A 27 -14.57 10.03 6.85
N ALA A 28 -14.76 8.74 6.53
CA ALA A 28 -15.62 7.86 7.31
C ALA A 28 -15.12 7.70 8.76
N LEU A 29 -13.79 7.70 8.97
CA LEU A 29 -13.22 7.72 10.33
C LEU A 29 -13.60 8.99 11.10
N ALA A 30 -13.48 10.16 10.45
CA ALA A 30 -13.85 11.43 11.05
C ALA A 30 -15.35 11.47 11.41
N GLU A 31 -16.21 11.01 10.51
CA GLU A 31 -17.65 10.90 10.75
C GLU A 31 -17.97 9.95 11.92
N ALA A 32 -17.33 8.77 11.96
CA ALA A 32 -17.50 7.82 13.06
C ALA A 32 -17.07 8.43 14.41
N ILE A 33 -15.94 9.14 14.44
CA ILE A 33 -15.51 9.83 15.66
C ILE A 33 -16.50 10.93 16.03
N HIS A 34 -16.99 11.70 15.06
CA HIS A 34 -17.97 12.77 15.30
C HIS A 34 -19.28 12.25 15.89
N MET A 35 -19.78 11.11 15.40
CA MET A 35 -21.00 10.45 15.89
C MET A 35 -20.80 9.76 17.25
N SER A 36 -19.55 9.49 17.65
CA SER A 36 -19.26 8.84 18.93
C SER A 36 -19.54 9.73 20.14
N PHE A 37 -19.82 9.11 21.29
CA PHE A 37 -20.01 9.84 22.54
C PHE A 37 -18.76 10.67 22.91
N GLY A 38 -18.95 11.97 23.11
CA GLY A 38 -17.87 12.89 23.43
C GLY A 38 -16.93 13.19 22.26
N GLN A 39 -17.26 12.75 21.04
CA GLN A 39 -16.49 12.95 19.81
C GLN A 39 -15.07 12.37 19.90
N GLN A 40 -14.93 11.19 20.52
CA GLN A 40 -13.65 10.56 20.87
C GLN A 40 -13.38 9.29 20.04
N PRO A 41 -12.11 8.94 19.80
CA PRO A 41 -11.75 7.79 18.97
C PRO A 41 -11.95 6.41 19.64
N LEU A 42 -12.87 6.30 20.59
CA LEU A 42 -13.10 5.08 21.41
C LEU A 42 -14.18 4.16 20.84
N GLY A 43 -14.87 4.59 19.79
CA GLY A 43 -16.12 3.99 19.33
C GLY A 43 -16.20 3.81 17.84
N VAL A 44 -15.15 3.40 17.14
CA VAL A 44 -15.23 3.16 15.69
C VAL A 44 -15.63 1.71 15.44
N LEU A 45 -16.75 1.53 14.74
CA LEU A 45 -17.31 0.25 14.36
C LEU A 45 -16.93 -0.05 12.91
N CYS A 46 -16.25 -1.16 12.69
CA CYS A 46 -15.95 -1.64 11.35
C CYS A 46 -16.84 -2.84 11.01
N ASP A 47 -17.44 -2.83 9.82
CA ASP A 47 -18.10 -4.00 9.25
C ASP A 47 -17.04 -4.87 8.60
N THR A 48 -17.01 -6.18 8.87
CA THR A 48 -16.01 -7.05 8.26
C THR A 48 -16.36 -7.46 6.81
N GLY A 49 -17.57 -7.14 6.36
CA GLY A 49 -18.16 -7.72 5.15
C GLY A 49 -18.43 -9.22 5.26
N ARG A 50 -18.21 -9.81 6.44
CA ARG A 50 -18.44 -11.22 6.77
C ARG A 50 -19.55 -11.32 7.81
N THR A 51 -20.05 -12.53 7.96
CA THR A 51 -21.00 -12.89 9.01
C THR A 51 -20.26 -13.51 10.19
N LYS A 52 -20.91 -13.57 11.37
CA LYS A 52 -20.32 -14.26 12.53
C LYS A 52 -20.11 -15.75 12.25
N GLY A 53 -20.91 -16.35 11.38
CA GLY A 53 -20.81 -17.74 10.92
C GLY A 53 -19.50 -18.05 10.18
N ASP A 54 -18.92 -17.06 9.50
CA ASP A 54 -17.64 -17.21 8.76
C ASP A 54 -16.42 -17.31 9.70
N ARG A 55 -16.61 -17.11 11.01
CA ARG A 55 -15.53 -17.24 11.98
C ARG A 55 -15.18 -18.72 12.17
N PRO A 56 -13.89 -19.10 12.12
CA PRO A 56 -13.47 -20.49 12.28
C PRO A 56 -13.93 -21.16 13.58
N ASN A 57 -14.22 -20.37 14.62
CA ASN A 57 -14.68 -20.83 15.92
C ASN A 57 -16.18 -20.67 16.15
N HIS A 58 -16.99 -20.29 15.15
CA HIS A 58 -18.44 -20.06 15.32
C HIS A 58 -19.16 -21.28 15.89
N GLN A 59 -19.00 -22.45 15.25
CA GLN A 59 -19.61 -23.70 15.71
C GLN A 59 -19.15 -24.11 17.11
N TYR A 60 -17.90 -23.84 17.46
CA TYR A 60 -17.38 -24.09 18.81
C TYR A 60 -18.03 -23.18 19.86
N MET A 61 -18.26 -21.90 19.53
CA MET A 61 -18.80 -20.90 20.46
C MET A 61 -20.31 -21.00 20.64
N TYR A 62 -21.06 -21.32 19.58
CA TYR A 62 -22.53 -21.25 19.57
C TYR A 62 -23.21 -22.60 19.31
N GLY A 63 -22.44 -23.66 19.05
CA GLY A 63 -22.96 -24.99 18.73
C GLY A 63 -23.57 -25.07 17.33
N THR A 64 -24.60 -25.91 17.18
CA THR A 64 -25.35 -26.13 15.95
C THR A 64 -26.85 -25.98 16.20
N GLY A 65 -27.61 -25.57 15.18
CA GLY A 65 -29.08 -25.48 15.23
C GLY A 65 -29.61 -24.07 14.97
N PRO A 66 -30.93 -23.87 15.02
CA PRO A 66 -31.57 -22.65 14.52
C PRO A 66 -31.07 -21.34 15.15
N GLU A 67 -30.73 -21.36 16.44
CA GLU A 67 -30.18 -20.18 17.12
C GLU A 67 -28.73 -19.88 16.72
N ALA A 68 -27.90 -20.93 16.54
CA ALA A 68 -26.54 -20.77 16.04
C ALA A 68 -26.52 -20.28 14.59
N ASP A 69 -27.49 -20.70 13.77
CA ASP A 69 -27.68 -20.23 12.40
C ASP A 69 -28.13 -18.76 12.38
N ARG A 70 -29.06 -18.38 13.27
CA ARG A 70 -29.50 -16.99 13.45
C ARG A 70 -28.34 -16.08 13.82
N ILE A 71 -27.55 -16.44 14.83
CA ILE A 71 -26.35 -15.69 15.24
C ILE A 71 -25.32 -15.70 14.10
N GLY A 72 -25.17 -16.83 13.42
CA GLY A 72 -24.26 -17.01 12.30
C GLY A 72 -24.53 -16.06 11.15
N ALA A 73 -25.79 -15.74 10.87
CA ALA A 73 -26.20 -14.80 9.83
C ALA A 73 -26.00 -13.31 10.21
N GLU A 74 -25.74 -13.00 11.47
CA GLU A 74 -25.50 -11.62 11.90
C GLU A 74 -24.15 -11.11 11.35
N PRO A 75 -24.05 -9.81 10.98
CA PRO A 75 -22.78 -9.22 10.56
C PRO A 75 -21.69 -9.37 11.64
N ASP A 76 -20.48 -9.73 11.21
CA ASP A 76 -19.29 -9.66 12.07
C ASP A 76 -18.80 -8.21 12.10
N LEU A 77 -19.22 -7.49 13.13
CA LEU A 77 -18.78 -6.13 13.40
C LEU A 77 -17.64 -6.13 14.42
N ARG A 78 -16.60 -5.32 14.17
CA ARG A 78 -15.43 -5.22 15.03
C ARG A 78 -15.22 -3.82 15.58
N PHE A 79 -14.72 -3.77 16.81
CA PHE A 79 -14.31 -2.54 17.47
C PHE A 79 -12.86 -2.29 17.23
N MET A 80 -12.56 -1.11 16.73
CA MET A 80 -11.20 -0.63 16.72
C MET A 80 -10.91 0.00 18.09
N THR A 81 -10.09 -0.70 18.88
CA THR A 81 -9.72 -0.27 20.24
C THR A 81 -8.41 0.51 20.30
N ASN A 82 -7.66 0.56 19.20
CA ASN A 82 -6.26 0.99 19.19
C ASN A 82 -6.06 2.39 18.59
N LEU A 83 -7.11 3.21 18.50
CA LEU A 83 -6.95 4.61 18.11
C LEU A 83 -6.48 5.43 19.30
N GLU A 84 -5.17 5.63 19.39
CA GLU A 84 -4.59 6.45 20.45
C GLU A 84 -4.84 7.95 20.19
N PRO A 85 -5.46 8.67 21.14
CA PRO A 85 -5.63 10.12 21.01
C PRO A 85 -4.28 10.83 20.88
N LEU A 86 -4.22 11.83 20.00
CA LEU A 86 -3.06 12.70 19.81
C LEU A 86 -2.58 13.30 21.15
N PRO A 87 -1.27 13.25 21.43
CA PRO A 87 -0.67 14.03 22.50
C PRO A 87 -1.03 15.51 22.37
N ARG A 88 -1.13 16.21 23.51
CA ARG A 88 -1.55 17.61 23.55
C ARG A 88 -0.63 18.51 22.72
N ASP A 89 0.65 18.20 22.72
CA ASP A 89 1.77 18.93 22.12
C ASP A 89 2.21 18.38 20.76
N ALA A 90 1.52 17.37 20.21
CA ALA A 90 1.87 16.81 18.91
C ALA A 90 1.68 17.84 17.77
N GLU A 91 2.70 18.01 16.93
CA GLU A 91 2.65 18.89 15.74
C GLU A 91 1.74 18.35 14.63
N THR A 92 1.44 17.05 14.64
CA THR A 92 0.54 16.39 13.69
C THR A 92 -0.84 17.04 13.69
N THR A 93 -1.33 17.41 12.50
CA THR A 93 -2.67 17.98 12.37
C THR A 93 -3.75 16.90 12.57
N PRO A 94 -4.99 17.28 12.89
CA PRO A 94 -6.11 16.35 12.94
C PRO A 94 -6.29 15.51 11.67
N GLU A 95 -6.21 16.14 10.50
CA GLU A 95 -6.32 15.50 9.19
C GLU A 95 -5.22 14.46 8.99
N GLU A 96 -3.98 14.82 9.32
CA GLU A 96 -2.84 13.91 9.20
C GLU A 96 -2.97 12.70 10.13
N TRP A 97 -3.47 12.91 11.35
CA TRP A 97 -3.73 11.81 12.27
C TRP A 97 -4.86 10.90 11.77
N LEU A 98 -5.93 11.46 11.21
CA LEU A 98 -7.04 10.69 10.63
C LEU A 98 -6.58 9.84 9.47
N GLU A 99 -5.84 10.43 8.53
CA GLU A 99 -5.25 9.73 7.38
C GLU A 99 -4.34 8.59 7.83
N TYR A 100 -3.43 8.87 8.77
CA TYR A 100 -2.51 7.85 9.27
C TYR A 100 -3.27 6.66 9.91
N ASN A 101 -4.24 6.93 10.78
CA ASN A 101 -4.99 5.89 11.48
C ASN A 101 -5.92 5.11 10.55
N ALA A 102 -6.55 5.77 9.58
CA ALA A 102 -7.38 5.10 8.57
C ALA A 102 -6.58 4.05 7.77
N ARG A 103 -5.28 4.30 7.52
CA ARG A 103 -4.40 3.37 6.81
C ARG A 103 -3.85 2.23 7.67
N GLN A 104 -3.92 2.33 8.99
CA GLN A 104 -3.63 1.19 9.88
C GLN A 104 -4.74 0.14 9.85
N MET A 105 -5.94 0.50 9.37
CA MET A 105 -7.04 -0.45 9.23
C MET A 105 -6.81 -1.36 8.02
N PRO A 106 -7.00 -2.69 8.15
CA PRO A 106 -6.95 -3.62 7.02
C PRO A 106 -7.84 -3.15 5.86
N HIS A 107 -7.37 -3.36 4.63
CA HIS A 107 -8.03 -2.89 3.41
C HIS A 107 -9.12 -3.85 2.92
N ASP A 108 -8.94 -5.14 3.20
CA ASP A 108 -9.79 -6.25 2.81
C ASP A 108 -10.85 -6.57 3.88
N ALA A 109 -10.54 -6.26 5.13
CA ALA A 109 -11.35 -6.72 6.23
C ALA A 109 -12.30 -5.65 6.76
N TRP A 110 -11.92 -4.39 6.99
CA TRP A 110 -12.66 -3.55 7.96
C TRP A 110 -13.08 -2.16 7.44
N PRO A 111 -14.03 -2.05 6.47
CA PRO A 111 -14.68 -0.78 6.19
C PRO A 111 -15.35 -0.18 7.44
N ILE A 112 -15.17 1.12 7.61
CA ILE A 112 -15.76 1.87 8.72
C ILE A 112 -17.26 1.96 8.46
N ALA A 113 -18.04 1.33 9.33
CA ALA A 113 -19.48 1.24 9.19
C ALA A 113 -20.18 2.32 10.01
N GLY A 114 -19.66 2.63 11.19
CA GLY A 114 -20.34 3.56 12.07
C GLY A 114 -19.52 3.89 13.31
N ALA A 115 -20.22 4.48 14.27
CA ALA A 115 -19.70 4.66 15.60
C ALA A 115 -20.31 3.64 16.57
N ARG A 116 -19.82 3.55 17.81
CA ARG A 116 -20.49 2.88 18.91
C ARG A 116 -20.16 3.59 20.20
N SER A 117 -21.19 3.91 20.98
CA SER A 117 -20.99 4.25 22.38
C SER A 117 -20.89 2.97 23.21
N ARG A 118 -20.04 2.94 24.24
CA ARG A 118 -20.08 1.84 25.23
C ARG A 118 -21.44 1.76 25.93
N MET A 119 -22.22 2.84 25.90
CA MET A 119 -23.54 2.93 26.51
C MET A 119 -24.67 2.55 25.56
N GLU A 120 -24.51 2.79 24.25
CA GLU A 120 -25.56 2.60 23.24
C GLU A 120 -24.96 2.06 21.92
N PRO A 121 -25.53 1.00 21.33
CA PRO A 121 -25.25 0.67 19.94
C PRO A 121 -25.70 1.85 19.07
N LEU A 122 -24.82 2.33 18.20
CA LEU A 122 -25.24 3.25 17.15
C LEU A 122 -25.58 2.37 15.95
N ASP A 123 -26.88 2.27 15.67
CA ASP A 123 -27.40 1.56 14.50
C ASP A 123 -27.23 2.40 13.21
N GLU A 124 -26.77 3.65 13.35
CA GLU A 124 -26.60 4.58 12.25
C GLU A 124 -25.23 4.44 11.58
N ARG A 125 -25.28 4.17 10.28
CA ARG A 125 -24.12 4.05 9.42
C ARG A 125 -23.56 5.44 9.10
N VAL A 126 -22.24 5.61 9.07
CA VAL A 126 -21.66 6.90 8.67
C VAL A 126 -21.94 7.20 7.20
N PRO A 127 -22.18 8.48 6.81
CA PRO A 127 -22.49 8.85 5.43
C PRO A 127 -21.48 8.33 4.39
N SER A 128 -20.19 8.33 4.74
CA SER A 128 -19.11 7.93 3.84
C SER A 128 -18.77 6.43 3.90
N ALA A 129 -19.59 5.59 4.54
CA ALA A 129 -19.27 4.17 4.75
C ALA A 129 -19.11 3.37 3.45
N ASP A 130 -19.91 3.64 2.41
CA ASP A 130 -19.77 2.99 1.10
C ASP A 130 -18.48 3.43 0.40
N ALA A 131 -18.22 4.74 0.38
CA ALA A 131 -16.99 5.28 -0.22
C ALA A 131 -15.73 4.77 0.51
N ALA A 132 -15.78 4.62 1.84
CA ALA A 132 -14.69 4.04 2.62
C ALA A 132 -14.49 2.53 2.36
N ARG A 133 -15.56 1.81 2.02
CA ARG A 133 -15.49 0.40 1.61
C ARG A 133 -14.87 0.24 0.23
N GLU A 134 -15.16 1.17 -0.68
CA GLU A 134 -14.58 1.18 -2.02
C GLU A 134 -13.13 1.68 -2.03
N ASP A 135 -12.70 2.44 -1.02
CA ASP A 135 -11.31 2.91 -0.87
C ASP A 135 -10.36 1.78 -0.41
N ARG A 136 -10.05 0.91 -1.38
CA ARG A 136 -9.06 -0.17 -1.25
C ARG A 136 -7.66 0.31 -1.58
N CYS A 137 -7.34 1.56 -1.24
CA CYS A 137 -6.01 2.11 -1.52
C CYS A 137 -5.00 1.78 -0.43
N LEU A 138 -3.83 1.33 -0.85
CA LEU A 138 -2.71 0.88 -0.04
C LEU A 138 -1.57 1.88 -0.06
N THR A 139 -0.88 2.01 1.08
CA THR A 139 0.42 2.69 1.12
C THR A 139 1.46 1.89 0.35
N ARG A 140 2.61 2.50 0.00
CA ARG A 140 3.66 1.82 -0.77
C ARG A 140 4.08 0.49 -0.14
N ASP A 141 4.34 0.48 1.17
CA ASP A 141 4.80 -0.73 1.87
C ASP A 141 3.71 -1.81 1.89
N GLN A 142 2.44 -1.41 2.03
CA GLN A 142 1.30 -2.33 1.91
C GLN A 142 1.18 -2.87 0.49
N SER A 143 1.33 -2.04 -0.55
CA SER A 143 1.31 -2.46 -1.95
C SER A 143 2.41 -3.46 -2.28
N LEU A 144 3.63 -3.26 -1.78
CA LEU A 144 4.74 -4.19 -2.00
C LEU A 144 4.51 -5.53 -1.30
N ARG A 145 3.94 -5.52 -0.09
CA ARG A 145 3.53 -6.75 0.59
C ARG A 145 2.43 -7.48 -0.20
N TYR A 146 1.41 -6.74 -0.64
CA TYR A 146 0.31 -7.25 -1.45
C TYR A 146 0.82 -7.90 -2.73
N LEU A 147 1.71 -7.24 -3.47
CA LEU A 147 2.34 -7.80 -4.67
C LEU A 147 3.18 -9.04 -4.36
N GLY A 148 3.89 -9.07 -3.23
CA GLY A 148 4.65 -10.23 -2.79
C GLY A 148 3.77 -11.46 -2.53
N GLU A 149 2.59 -11.27 -1.93
CA GLU A 149 1.57 -12.32 -1.75
C GLU A 149 1.03 -12.84 -3.10
N HIS A 150 1.09 -12.01 -4.15
CA HIS A 150 0.74 -12.35 -5.53
C HIS A 150 1.95 -12.80 -6.38
N GLY A 151 3.08 -13.13 -5.74
CA GLY A 151 4.27 -13.68 -6.39
C GLY A 151 5.18 -12.66 -7.08
N ILE A 152 4.92 -11.35 -6.91
CA ILE A 152 5.73 -10.27 -7.46
C ILE A 152 6.59 -9.67 -6.35
N VAL A 153 7.86 -10.07 -6.30
CA VAL A 153 8.82 -9.58 -5.29
C VAL A 153 9.65 -8.44 -5.88
N VAL A 154 9.42 -7.23 -5.36
CA VAL A 154 10.07 -5.99 -5.81
C VAL A 154 10.47 -5.18 -4.58
N SER A 155 11.71 -4.67 -4.55
CA SER A 155 12.15 -3.81 -3.43
C SER A 155 11.54 -2.40 -3.51
N ASN A 156 11.64 -1.64 -2.42
CA ASN A 156 11.23 -0.23 -2.41
C ASN A 156 11.96 0.61 -3.48
N ASP A 157 13.27 0.40 -3.66
CA ASP A 157 14.07 1.12 -4.67
C ASP A 157 13.68 0.71 -6.09
N ALA A 158 13.44 -0.58 -6.29
CA ALA A 158 12.97 -1.12 -7.56
C ALA A 158 11.62 -0.52 -7.94
N TRP A 159 10.69 -0.43 -6.99
CA TRP A 159 9.39 0.18 -7.21
C TRP A 159 9.51 1.64 -7.64
N ILE A 160 10.31 2.45 -6.93
CA ILE A 160 10.56 3.85 -7.30
C ILE A 160 11.18 3.96 -8.70
N LEU A 161 12.14 3.08 -9.02
CA LEU A 161 12.78 3.03 -10.32
C LEU A 161 11.76 2.72 -11.44
N LEU A 162 10.93 1.70 -11.23
CA LEU A 162 9.90 1.27 -12.19
C LEU A 162 8.82 2.35 -12.37
N GLN A 163 8.46 3.08 -11.31
CA GLN A 163 7.54 4.21 -11.41
C GLN A 163 8.11 5.35 -12.24
N LYS A 164 9.38 5.71 -12.02
CA LYS A 164 10.06 6.71 -12.86
C LYS A 164 10.15 6.29 -14.32
N ALA A 165 10.24 4.99 -14.57
CA ALA A 165 10.25 4.42 -15.91
C ALA A 165 8.84 4.27 -16.53
N GLY A 166 7.77 4.57 -15.79
CA GLY A 166 6.39 4.36 -16.25
C GLY A 166 5.97 2.89 -16.35
N ASN A 167 6.71 1.97 -15.72
CA ASN A 167 6.43 0.53 -15.71
C ASN A 167 5.78 0.03 -14.41
N ALA A 168 5.47 0.91 -13.47
CA ALA A 168 4.66 0.57 -12.30
C ALA A 168 3.41 1.46 -12.25
N PRO A 169 2.29 0.98 -11.68
CA PRO A 169 1.08 1.77 -11.50
C PRO A 169 1.35 3.12 -10.83
N GLN A 170 0.65 4.14 -11.30
CA GLN A 170 0.65 5.45 -10.65
C GLN A 170 -0.24 5.41 -9.41
N PRO A 171 0.08 6.21 -8.37
CA PRO A 171 -0.84 6.39 -7.25
C PRO A 171 -2.18 6.96 -7.75
N ARG A 172 -3.32 6.42 -7.29
CA ARG A 172 -4.64 7.00 -7.57
C ARG A 172 -4.92 8.21 -6.70
N HIS A 173 -4.42 8.18 -5.47
CA HIS A 173 -4.67 9.21 -4.46
C HIS A 173 -3.39 9.52 -3.69
N TYR A 174 -3.45 10.63 -2.94
CA TYR A 174 -2.42 10.99 -1.99
C TYR A 174 -3.08 11.35 -0.65
N ALA A 175 -2.57 10.77 0.43
CA ALA A 175 -2.91 11.11 1.80
C ALA A 175 -1.84 12.04 2.41
N LEU A 176 -2.07 12.51 3.63
CA LEU A 176 -1.16 13.38 4.40
C LEU A 176 -0.74 14.64 3.60
N ASN A 177 -1.72 15.34 3.04
CA ASN A 177 -1.51 16.56 2.24
C ASN A 177 -0.56 16.33 1.05
N GLY A 178 -0.77 15.25 0.30
CA GLY A 178 0.02 14.95 -0.90
C GLY A 178 1.30 14.15 -0.64
N ARG A 179 1.69 13.89 0.61
CA ARG A 179 2.99 13.28 0.95
C ARG A 179 2.98 11.75 0.89
N MET A 180 1.81 11.13 1.02
CA MET A 180 1.67 9.68 1.05
C MET A 180 0.92 9.18 -0.18
N PRO A 181 1.62 8.74 -1.25
CA PRO A 181 0.97 8.13 -2.40
C PRO A 181 0.25 6.84 -2.01
N LEU A 182 -0.93 6.63 -2.60
CA LEU A 182 -1.76 5.46 -2.38
C LEU A 182 -2.10 4.76 -3.71
N TRP A 183 -1.98 3.44 -3.74
CA TRP A 183 -2.29 2.60 -4.91
C TRP A 183 -3.52 1.77 -4.66
N HIS A 184 -4.43 1.73 -5.63
CA HIS A 184 -5.62 0.92 -5.51
C HIS A 184 -5.31 -0.55 -5.81
N VAL A 185 -5.95 -1.46 -5.08
CA VAL A 185 -5.75 -2.91 -5.27
C VAL A 185 -5.98 -3.34 -6.72
N ASP A 186 -7.05 -2.88 -7.39
CA ASP A 186 -7.30 -3.24 -8.79
C ASP A 186 -6.14 -2.90 -9.75
N ASP A 187 -5.40 -1.81 -9.51
CA ASP A 187 -4.23 -1.48 -10.34
C ASP A 187 -3.05 -2.40 -10.03
N LEU A 188 -2.92 -2.81 -8.77
CA LEU A 188 -1.91 -3.77 -8.34
C LEU A 188 -2.22 -5.18 -8.87
N ASP A 189 -3.49 -5.57 -8.89
CA ASP A 189 -3.95 -6.83 -9.49
C ASP A 189 -3.68 -6.82 -10.99
N ALA A 190 -4.09 -5.76 -11.70
CA ALA A 190 -3.80 -5.60 -13.12
C ALA A 190 -2.29 -5.63 -13.40
N TYR A 191 -1.48 -5.04 -12.52
CA TYR A 191 -0.03 -5.12 -12.61
C TYR A 191 0.51 -6.52 -12.36
N ALA A 192 -0.01 -7.24 -11.36
CA ALA A 192 0.45 -8.58 -11.00
C ALA A 192 0.10 -9.61 -12.08
N THR A 193 -1.06 -9.47 -12.72
CA THR A 193 -1.54 -10.38 -13.77
C THR A 193 -1.19 -9.92 -15.18
N ARG A 194 -0.43 -8.83 -15.33
CA ARG A 194 -0.04 -8.33 -16.66
C ARG A 194 0.73 -9.41 -17.42
N ASP A 195 0.59 -9.42 -18.73
CA ASP A 195 1.41 -10.29 -19.57
C ASP A 195 2.82 -9.70 -19.70
N TYR A 196 3.83 -10.55 -19.57
CA TYR A 196 5.23 -10.16 -19.72
C TYR A 196 6.10 -11.34 -20.16
N GLU A 197 7.06 -11.03 -21.02
CA GLU A 197 8.08 -11.99 -21.41
C GLU A 197 9.00 -12.30 -20.21
N ARG A 198 9.40 -13.57 -20.09
CA ARG A 198 10.31 -14.04 -19.05
C ARG A 198 11.69 -14.28 -19.65
N TRP A 199 12.66 -13.45 -19.28
CA TRP A 199 14.03 -13.58 -19.76
C TRP A 199 14.89 -14.45 -18.83
N PRO A 200 15.62 -15.43 -19.37
CA PRO A 200 16.69 -16.08 -18.61
C PRO A 200 17.83 -15.09 -18.33
N ILE A 201 18.62 -15.33 -17.28
CA ILE A 201 19.70 -14.43 -16.87
C ILE A 201 20.74 -14.19 -17.98
N SER A 202 20.98 -15.19 -18.85
CA SER A 202 21.79 -15.05 -20.06
C SER A 202 21.26 -13.97 -21.01
N ARG A 203 19.96 -13.98 -21.30
CA ARG A 203 19.30 -12.96 -22.13
C ARG A 203 19.32 -11.58 -21.48
N VAL A 204 19.16 -11.53 -20.15
CA VAL A 204 19.32 -10.27 -19.41
C VAL A 204 20.75 -9.73 -19.54
N ALA A 205 21.77 -10.60 -19.41
CA ALA A 205 23.17 -10.20 -19.54
C ALA A 205 23.47 -9.62 -20.94
N GLU A 206 22.98 -10.28 -21.99
CA GLU A 206 23.05 -9.79 -23.36
C GLU A 206 22.37 -8.41 -23.51
N HIS A 207 21.14 -8.26 -23.00
CA HIS A 207 20.42 -6.97 -23.06
C HIS A 207 21.16 -5.83 -22.34
N LEU A 208 21.87 -6.15 -21.26
CA LEU A 208 22.67 -5.19 -20.50
C LEU A 208 24.07 -4.96 -21.11
N GLY A 209 24.44 -5.68 -22.16
CA GLY A 209 25.75 -5.57 -22.83
C GLY A 209 26.90 -6.18 -22.03
N TYR A 210 26.63 -7.19 -21.19
CA TYR A 210 27.68 -7.94 -20.50
C TYR A 210 28.14 -9.13 -21.33
N GLU A 211 29.46 -9.31 -21.44
CA GLU A 211 30.10 -10.36 -22.24
C GLU A 211 31.10 -11.20 -21.41
N GLY A 212 31.45 -12.38 -21.93
CA GLY A 212 32.41 -13.31 -21.33
C GLY A 212 31.83 -14.22 -20.24
N GLU A 213 32.68 -15.06 -19.64
CA GLU A 213 32.30 -16.10 -18.66
C GLU A 213 31.58 -15.54 -17.42
N SER A 214 31.82 -14.26 -17.09
CA SER A 214 31.23 -13.59 -15.92
C SER A 214 29.95 -12.79 -16.22
N ALA A 215 29.47 -12.79 -17.47
CA ALA A 215 28.36 -11.94 -17.92
C ALA A 215 27.09 -12.10 -17.07
N THR A 216 26.67 -13.35 -16.83
CA THR A 216 25.47 -13.66 -16.04
C THR A 216 25.64 -13.28 -14.55
N GLY A 217 26.86 -13.40 -14.02
CA GLY A 217 27.19 -12.97 -12.66
C GLY A 217 27.11 -11.44 -12.51
N SER A 218 27.60 -10.71 -13.49
CA SER A 218 27.51 -9.24 -13.55
C SER A 218 26.06 -8.77 -13.68
N ALA A 219 25.28 -9.41 -14.55
CA ALA A 219 23.84 -9.17 -14.68
C ALA A 219 23.11 -9.38 -13.35
N ARG A 220 23.37 -10.48 -12.64
CA ARG A 220 22.74 -10.75 -11.33
C ARG A 220 23.06 -9.68 -10.29
N LYS A 221 24.32 -9.22 -10.24
CA LYS A 221 24.72 -8.12 -9.36
C LYS A 221 24.00 -6.82 -9.72
N GLN A 222 23.82 -6.53 -11.01
CA GLN A 222 23.10 -5.34 -11.46
C GLN A 222 21.61 -5.40 -11.12
N LEU A 223 20.95 -6.54 -11.34
CA LEU A 223 19.54 -6.74 -10.97
C LEU A 223 19.34 -6.61 -9.45
N SER A 224 20.26 -7.16 -8.65
CA SER A 224 20.25 -7.00 -7.19
C SER A 224 20.40 -5.55 -6.76
N ARG A 225 21.24 -4.75 -7.42
CA ARG A 225 21.36 -3.30 -7.17
C ARG A 225 20.10 -2.53 -7.54
N TRP A 226 19.39 -2.98 -8.57
CA TRP A 226 18.08 -2.44 -8.94
C TRP A 226 16.94 -2.96 -8.07
N GLY A 227 17.19 -3.96 -7.20
CA GLY A 227 16.17 -4.60 -6.38
C GLY A 227 15.16 -5.45 -7.15
N LEU A 228 15.53 -5.93 -8.35
CA LEU A 228 14.73 -6.84 -9.15
C LEU A 228 15.03 -8.30 -8.77
N HIS A 229 13.98 -9.08 -8.54
CA HIS A 229 14.07 -10.49 -8.17
C HIS A 229 13.66 -11.41 -9.33
N ALA A 230 14.07 -12.68 -9.24
CA ALA A 230 13.64 -13.68 -10.20
C ALA A 230 12.18 -14.05 -9.95
N VAL A 231 11.40 -14.17 -11.03
CA VAL A 231 9.98 -14.57 -11.01
C VAL A 231 9.78 -16.07 -11.19
N GLY A 232 10.86 -16.80 -11.50
CA GLY A 232 10.81 -18.24 -11.72
C GLY A 232 12.14 -18.82 -12.14
N ARG A 233 12.09 -20.05 -12.66
CA ARG A 233 13.25 -20.79 -13.14
C ARG A 233 12.92 -21.47 -14.47
N ALA A 234 13.87 -21.45 -15.41
CA ALA A 234 13.76 -22.18 -16.66
C ALA A 234 13.63 -23.70 -16.38
N PRO A 235 12.92 -24.45 -17.24
CA PRO A 235 12.77 -25.88 -17.06
C PRO A 235 14.13 -26.61 -17.12
N GLY A 236 14.23 -27.75 -16.41
CA GLY A 236 15.41 -28.62 -16.41
C GLY A 236 16.29 -28.55 -15.16
N ARG A 237 17.11 -29.58 -14.94
CA ARG A 237 18.05 -29.65 -13.81
C ARG A 237 19.12 -28.57 -13.99
N GLY A 238 19.06 -27.53 -13.17
CA GLY A 238 20.00 -26.40 -13.24
C GLY A 238 19.52 -25.22 -14.09
N GLY A 239 18.23 -25.17 -14.47
CA GLY A 239 17.69 -24.07 -15.28
C GLY A 239 18.00 -22.68 -14.73
N GLU A 240 18.07 -21.69 -15.62
CA GLU A 240 18.39 -20.31 -15.27
C GLU A 240 17.26 -19.61 -14.51
N SER A 241 17.61 -18.65 -13.65
CA SER A 241 16.63 -17.73 -13.06
C SER A 241 15.96 -16.91 -14.17
N LEU A 242 14.63 -16.79 -14.11
CA LEU A 242 13.83 -16.00 -15.03
C LEU A 242 13.46 -14.66 -14.42
N TYR A 243 13.51 -13.60 -15.23
CA TYR A 243 13.20 -12.23 -14.84
C TYR A 243 12.13 -11.64 -15.76
N ALA A 244 11.29 -10.75 -15.24
CA ALA A 244 10.30 -10.05 -16.04
C ALA A 244 11.01 -9.06 -16.99
N ALA A 245 10.89 -9.28 -18.30
CA ALA A 245 11.63 -8.53 -19.32
C ALA A 245 11.28 -7.04 -19.30
N ASP A 246 10.00 -6.71 -19.12
CA ASP A 246 9.49 -5.35 -19.03
C ASP A 246 10.14 -4.56 -17.88
N GLN A 247 10.27 -5.17 -16.71
CA GLN A 247 10.92 -4.57 -15.55
C GLN A 247 12.42 -4.36 -15.78
N VAL A 248 13.09 -5.33 -16.41
CA VAL A 248 14.52 -5.22 -16.77
C VAL A 248 14.73 -4.07 -17.75
N GLN A 249 13.92 -4.00 -18.80
CA GLN A 249 13.98 -2.93 -19.80
C GLN A 249 13.71 -1.55 -19.17
N ALA A 250 12.69 -1.46 -18.33
CA ALA A 250 12.31 -0.24 -17.62
C ALA A 250 13.42 0.23 -16.66
N ALA A 251 13.97 -0.68 -15.85
CA ALA A 251 15.09 -0.37 -14.97
C ALA A 251 16.35 0.05 -15.75
N HIS A 252 16.62 -0.63 -16.87
CA HIS A 252 17.74 -0.30 -17.75
C HIS A 252 17.58 1.09 -18.37
N SER A 253 16.36 1.48 -18.79
CA SER A 253 16.09 2.77 -19.41
C SER A 253 16.19 3.95 -18.42
N ALA A 254 15.77 3.72 -17.17
CA ALA A 254 15.70 4.71 -16.08
C ALA A 254 16.95 4.75 -15.18
N ARG A 255 17.99 3.96 -15.48
CA ARG A 255 19.19 3.85 -14.64
C ARG A 255 19.83 5.23 -14.35
N PRO A 256 20.16 5.55 -13.08
CA PRO A 256 20.91 6.75 -12.74
C PRO A 256 22.27 6.73 -13.44
N GLY A 257 22.64 7.81 -14.15
CA GLY A 257 23.99 7.94 -14.73
C GLY A 257 24.12 7.87 -16.27
N LYS A 258 23.04 8.08 -17.04
CA LYS A 258 23.13 8.32 -18.50
C LYS A 258 24.01 9.52 -18.92
N GLY A 259 24.49 10.34 -17.97
CA GLY A 259 25.17 11.61 -18.23
C GLY A 259 26.69 11.69 -18.04
N ARG A 260 27.45 10.60 -17.82
CA ARG A 260 28.92 10.75 -17.64
C ARG A 260 29.81 9.55 -17.98
N HIS A 261 29.34 8.63 -18.83
CA HIS A 261 30.15 7.49 -19.29
C HIS A 261 30.43 7.48 -20.80
N GLY A 262 30.19 8.60 -21.49
CA GLY A 262 30.57 8.82 -22.89
C GLY A 262 31.56 9.97 -23.11
N ALA A 263 32.09 10.59 -22.05
CA ALA A 263 33.17 11.56 -22.21
C ALA A 263 34.40 10.80 -22.75
N PRO A 264 35.01 11.27 -23.86
CA PRO A 264 36.22 10.64 -24.39
C PRO A 264 37.25 10.56 -23.26
N ARG A 265 37.77 9.35 -23.04
CA ARG A 265 38.90 9.16 -22.13
C ARG A 265 40.16 9.61 -22.88
N SER A 266 41.06 10.30 -22.21
CA SER A 266 42.41 10.49 -22.74
C SER A 266 43.10 9.13 -22.87
N GLU A 267 44.15 9.02 -23.70
CA GLU A 267 45.00 7.82 -23.81
C GLU A 267 45.55 7.33 -22.45
N SER A 268 45.57 8.20 -21.44
CA SER A 268 45.97 7.90 -20.06
C SER A 268 44.83 7.42 -19.12
N GLY A 269 43.63 7.16 -19.65
CA GLY A 269 42.51 6.59 -18.89
C GLY A 269 41.81 7.55 -17.92
N LYS A 270 42.15 8.85 -17.94
CA LYS A 270 41.52 9.87 -17.10
C LYS A 270 40.33 10.53 -17.84
N PHE A 271 39.30 10.91 -17.09
CA PHE A 271 38.19 11.70 -17.62
C PHE A 271 38.68 13.11 -17.93
N THR A 272 38.56 13.55 -19.18
CA THR A 272 38.84 14.96 -19.54
C THR A 272 37.70 15.82 -19.03
N ALA A 273 37.98 16.67 -18.04
CA ALA A 273 37.07 17.76 -17.69
C ALA A 273 37.15 18.80 -18.82
N GLN A 274 36.12 18.87 -19.67
CA GLN A 274 35.91 20.10 -20.44
C GLN A 274 35.38 21.14 -19.45
N GLY A 275 36.26 22.08 -19.10
CA GLY A 275 35.84 23.32 -18.46
C GLY A 275 35.02 24.12 -19.45
N ASN A 276 33.79 24.45 -19.10
CA ASN A 276 33.05 25.51 -19.77
C ASN A 276 33.73 26.84 -19.41
N ALA A 277 34.25 27.52 -20.43
CA ALA A 277 34.42 28.96 -20.43
C ALA A 277 33.09 29.62 -20.81
#